data_AF-A0A951CKL8-F1
#
_entry.id   AF-A0A951CKL8-F1
#
_cell.length_a   1.000
_cell.length_b   1.000
_cell.length_c   1.000
_cell.angle_alpha   90.00
_cell.angle_beta   90.00
_cell.angle_gamma   90.00
#
_symmetry.space_group_name_H-M   'P 1'
#
loop_
_entity.id
_entity.type
_entity.pdbx_description
1 polymer ?
#
loop_
_entity_poly.entity_id
_entity_poly.type
_entity_poly.pdbx_seq_one_letter_code
_entity_poly.pdbx_strand_id
1 'polypeptide(L)'
;MAADSTATTTPAAAPGAEYADTASAAYRAALEVIESVEPRIAAATRKELADQRDSLKLIASENYASPAVLLTMGSWLSDKYAEGTIGHRFYAGCQNVDTVESVAAEHAREVFDAPYAYVQPHSGIDANLVAYWAILATRVEAPSLADAGARHVNDLSEADWHKLRIKLGNQRLLGMSLDAGGHLTHGFRPNISGKMFHQRSYGTNPDTGLLDYDAVAAAAREFKPLILVAGYSAYPRRIDFAKMREIADEVGATLMVDMAHFAGLVAGKVLTGAEDPVPHAHV
;
A
#
# COMPACT_ATOMS: atom_id res chain seq x y z
N MET A 1 -0.20 -4.07 -39.37
CA MET A 1 1.24 -4.14 -39.03
C MET A 1 1.34 -3.97 -37.54
N ALA A 2 1.43 -5.09 -36.82
CA ALA A 2 1.65 -5.08 -35.37
C ALA A 2 3.13 -4.79 -35.13
N ALA A 3 3.41 -3.68 -34.45
CA ALA A 3 4.75 -3.41 -33.95
C ALA A 3 4.84 -4.04 -32.57
N ASP A 4 5.51 -5.18 -32.52
CA ASP A 4 5.96 -5.87 -31.33
C ASP A 4 7.05 -4.99 -30.68
N SER A 5 6.73 -4.24 -29.62
CA SER A 5 7.74 -3.52 -28.83
C SER A 5 7.98 -4.25 -27.52
N THR A 6 8.60 -5.43 -27.62
CA THR A 6 9.32 -6.03 -26.50
C THR A 6 10.56 -5.18 -26.22
N ALA A 7 10.38 -4.10 -25.46
CA ALA A 7 11.50 -3.38 -24.87
C ALA A 7 12.13 -4.28 -23.81
N THR A 8 13.16 -5.03 -24.21
CA THR A 8 14.07 -5.70 -23.27
C THR A 8 14.79 -4.62 -22.46
N THR A 9 14.27 -4.33 -21.27
CA THR A 9 14.97 -3.56 -20.25
C THR A 9 16.12 -4.42 -19.75
N THR A 10 17.34 -4.17 -20.26
CA THR A 10 18.56 -4.72 -19.68
C THR A 10 18.60 -4.32 -18.20
N PRO A 11 18.75 -5.26 -17.25
CA PRO A 11 18.88 -4.89 -15.84
C PRO A 11 20.08 -3.94 -15.72
N ALA A 12 19.86 -2.76 -15.13
CA ALA A 12 20.95 -1.85 -14.81
C ALA A 12 21.98 -2.61 -13.96
N ALA A 13 23.26 -2.54 -14.35
CA ALA A 13 24.33 -3.18 -13.59
C ALA A 13 24.27 -2.72 -12.12
N ALA A 14 24.51 -3.66 -11.19
CA ALA A 14 24.60 -3.32 -9.78
C ALA A 14 25.62 -2.19 -9.59
N PRO A 15 25.37 -1.22 -8.69
CA PRO A 15 26.28 -0.10 -8.49
C PRO A 15 27.70 -0.59 -8.17
N GLY A 16 28.69 -0.13 -8.95
CA GLY A 16 30.09 -0.55 -8.82
C GLY A 16 30.81 0.05 -7.60
N ALA A 17 32.11 -0.23 -7.47
CA ALA A 17 32.93 0.23 -6.35
C ALA A 17 32.87 1.76 -6.12
N GLU A 18 32.84 2.56 -7.20
CA GLU A 18 32.75 4.02 -7.12
C GLU A 18 31.47 4.51 -6.41
N TYR A 19 30.34 3.81 -6.60
CA TYR A 19 29.11 4.11 -5.89
C TYR A 19 29.26 3.85 -4.40
N ALA A 20 29.86 2.71 -4.04
CA ALA A 20 30.04 2.31 -2.64
C ALA A 20 30.92 3.32 -1.89
N ASP A 21 32.01 3.78 -2.51
CA ASP A 21 32.90 4.79 -1.93
C ASP A 21 32.19 6.12 -1.74
N THR A 22 31.46 6.57 -2.77
CA THR A 22 30.69 7.83 -2.72
C THR A 22 29.61 7.79 -1.65
N ALA A 23 28.81 6.72 -1.60
CA ALA A 23 27.77 6.53 -0.59
C ALA A 23 28.34 6.48 0.83
N SER A 24 29.47 5.79 1.02
CA SER A 24 30.14 5.70 2.32
C SER A 24 30.72 7.02 2.78
N ALA A 25 31.27 7.83 1.86
CA ALA A 25 31.72 9.18 2.16
C ALA A 25 30.55 10.09 2.55
N ALA A 26 29.46 10.07 1.79
CA ALA A 26 28.26 10.86 2.06
C ALA A 26 27.63 10.53 3.42
N TYR A 27 27.49 9.24 3.74
CA TYR A 27 26.91 8.81 5.02
C TYR A 27 27.76 9.25 6.22
N ARG A 28 29.10 9.16 6.12
CA ARG A 28 30.00 9.64 7.18
C ARG A 28 29.90 11.15 7.39
N ALA A 29 29.93 11.92 6.29
CA ALA A 29 29.79 13.37 6.35
C ALA A 29 28.45 13.79 6.98
N ALA A 30 27.35 13.09 6.64
CA ALA A 30 26.05 13.34 7.26
C ALA A 30 26.08 13.13 8.79
N LEU A 31 26.71 12.05 9.27
CA LEU A 31 26.86 11.80 10.71
C LEU A 31 27.73 12.85 11.42
N GLU A 32 28.78 13.37 10.77
CA GLU A 32 29.59 14.47 11.32
C GLU A 32 28.77 15.75 11.49
N VAL A 33 27.91 16.08 10.53
CA VAL A 33 26.98 17.22 10.64
C VAL A 33 26.01 17.01 11.81
N ILE A 34 25.38 15.83 11.92
CA ILE A 34 24.47 15.51 13.01
C ILE A 34 25.20 15.59 14.36
N GLU A 35 26.41 15.05 14.46
CA GLU A 35 27.22 15.03 15.68
C GLU A 35 27.58 16.44 16.16
N SER A 36 27.83 17.37 15.22
CA SER A 36 28.11 18.76 15.55
C SER A 36 26.94 19.48 16.24
N VAL A 37 25.71 18.97 16.08
CA VAL A 37 24.48 19.51 16.68
C VAL A 37 24.04 18.70 17.89
N GLU A 38 23.97 17.36 17.77
CA GLU A 38 23.56 16.44 18.82
C GLU A 38 24.41 15.15 18.79
N PRO A 39 25.51 15.09 19.57
CA PRO A 39 26.45 13.98 19.52
C PRO A 39 25.86 12.65 20.01
N ARG A 40 24.84 12.67 20.87
CA ARG A 40 24.22 11.43 21.37
C ARG A 40 23.44 10.70 20.27
N ILE A 41 22.81 11.45 19.36
CA ILE A 41 22.09 10.87 18.23
C ILE A 41 23.07 10.27 17.24
N ALA A 42 24.13 10.98 16.87
CA ALA A 42 25.17 10.43 15.98
C ALA A 42 25.81 9.16 16.56
N ALA A 43 26.11 9.14 17.87
CA ALA A 43 26.62 7.97 18.56
C ALA A 43 25.65 6.78 18.51
N ALA A 44 24.36 7.02 18.79
CA ALA A 44 23.32 5.99 18.71
C ALA A 44 23.15 5.45 17.29
N THR A 45 23.17 6.31 16.26
CA THR A 45 23.06 5.89 14.85
C THR A 45 24.25 5.02 14.42
N ARG A 46 25.47 5.37 14.85
CA ARG A 46 26.65 4.52 14.58
C ARG A 46 26.54 3.16 15.25
N LYS A 47 26.02 3.13 16.49
CA LYS A 47 25.80 1.88 17.21
C LYS A 47 24.74 1.01 16.51
N GLU A 48 23.63 1.59 16.08
CA GLU A 48 22.60 0.87 15.32
C GLU A 48 23.18 0.24 14.03
N LEU A 49 24.03 0.96 13.29
CA LEU A 49 24.70 0.39 12.12
C LEU A 49 25.61 -0.80 12.49
N ALA A 50 26.32 -0.73 13.61
CA ALA A 50 27.13 -1.85 14.10
C ALA A 50 26.23 -3.04 14.49
N ASP A 51 25.18 -2.79 15.29
CA ASP A 51 24.22 -3.81 15.72
C ASP A 51 23.58 -4.51 14.51
N GLN A 52 23.22 -3.78 13.46
CA GLN A 52 22.68 -4.34 12.21
C GLN A 52 23.68 -5.19 11.42
N ARG A 53 24.99 -4.91 11.51
CA ARG A 53 26.06 -5.67 10.83
C ARG A 53 26.44 -6.94 11.61
N ASP A 54 26.31 -6.88 12.93
CA ASP A 54 26.68 -7.97 13.84
C ASP A 54 25.49 -8.93 14.10
N SER A 55 24.29 -8.59 13.65
CA SER A 55 23.07 -9.38 13.87
C SER A 55 22.58 -10.10 12.62
N LEU A 56 22.08 -11.33 12.80
CA LEU A 56 21.30 -12.02 11.78
C LEU A 56 19.85 -11.52 11.80
N LYS A 57 19.47 -10.73 10.81
CA LYS A 57 18.11 -10.18 10.67
C LYS A 57 17.14 -11.21 10.08
N LEU A 58 16.20 -11.69 10.90
CA LEU A 58 15.20 -12.71 10.53
C LEU A 58 13.73 -12.23 10.62
N ILE A 59 13.52 -10.95 10.91
CA ILE A 59 12.17 -10.37 10.93
C ILE A 59 11.71 -10.17 9.48
N ALA A 60 10.67 -10.87 9.06
CA ALA A 60 10.22 -10.94 7.67
C ALA A 60 9.81 -9.60 7.05
N SER A 61 9.42 -8.62 7.86
CA SER A 61 9.03 -7.28 7.43
C SER A 61 10.19 -6.28 7.37
N GLU A 62 11.39 -6.66 7.82
CA GLU A 62 12.55 -5.77 7.78
C GLU A 62 13.43 -6.03 6.57
N ASN A 63 14.07 -4.96 6.09
CA ASN A 63 15.04 -5.02 5.01
C ASN A 63 16.05 -3.87 5.15
N TYR A 64 17.06 -3.82 4.27
CA TYR A 64 18.04 -2.74 4.20
C TYR A 64 17.73 -1.85 3.00
N ALA A 65 17.39 -0.59 3.27
CA ALA A 65 17.26 0.42 2.22
C ALA A 65 18.65 0.78 1.65
N SER A 66 18.70 1.12 0.35
CA SER A 66 19.95 1.57 -0.26
C SER A 66 20.36 2.95 0.27
N PRO A 67 21.66 3.28 0.30
CA PRO A 67 22.12 4.62 0.69
C PRO A 67 21.48 5.74 -0.13
N ALA A 68 21.17 5.51 -1.42
CA ALA A 68 20.49 6.49 -2.25
C ALA A 68 19.09 6.83 -1.69
N VAL A 69 18.30 5.81 -1.34
CA VAL A 69 16.97 6.01 -0.73
C VAL A 69 17.09 6.74 0.61
N LEU A 70 18.02 6.32 1.46
CA LEU A 70 18.23 6.95 2.77
C LEU A 70 18.63 8.43 2.65
N LEU A 71 19.51 8.77 1.71
CA LEU A 71 19.96 10.14 1.47
C LEU A 71 18.84 11.02 0.89
N THR A 72 17.96 10.48 0.04
CA THR A 72 16.81 11.23 -0.49
C THR A 72 15.89 11.73 0.63
N MET A 73 15.71 10.94 1.70
CA MET A 73 14.87 11.32 2.85
C MET A 73 15.42 12.53 3.63
N GLY A 74 16.71 12.84 3.50
CA GLY A 74 17.37 13.98 4.16
C GLY A 74 17.54 15.21 3.27
N SER A 75 16.80 15.32 2.16
CA SER A 75 16.89 16.44 1.22
C SER A 75 15.88 17.57 1.53
N TRP A 76 16.12 18.76 1.00
CA TRP A 76 15.23 19.93 1.15
C TRP A 76 13.83 19.76 0.56
N LEU A 77 13.51 18.63 -0.08
CA LEU A 77 12.12 18.33 -0.43
C LEU A 77 11.23 18.23 0.81
N SER A 78 11.79 17.90 1.98
CA SER A 78 11.06 17.90 3.27
C SER A 78 10.47 19.27 3.62
N ASP A 79 11.08 20.36 3.14
CA ASP A 79 10.69 21.72 3.50
C ASP A 79 9.53 22.23 2.62
N LYS A 80 9.19 21.48 1.56
CA LYS A 80 8.22 21.92 0.57
C LYS A 80 6.82 21.40 0.88
N TYR A 81 5.93 22.32 1.23
CA TYR A 81 4.51 22.06 1.33
C TYR A 81 3.86 22.07 -0.07
N ALA A 82 3.26 20.94 -0.48
CA ALA A 82 2.76 20.68 -1.83
C ALA A 82 1.39 19.99 -1.85
N GLU A 83 0.43 20.50 -1.06
CA GLU A 83 -0.93 19.98 -1.02
C GLU A 83 -1.60 19.94 -2.40
N GLY A 84 -2.37 18.88 -2.64
CA GLY A 84 -3.01 18.57 -3.92
C GLY A 84 -2.29 17.43 -4.64
N THR A 85 -2.62 17.25 -5.91
CA THR A 85 -2.01 16.23 -6.78
C THR A 85 -1.18 16.90 -7.88
N ILE A 86 -0.39 16.11 -8.60
CA ILE A 86 0.40 16.56 -9.75
C ILE A 86 -0.46 17.44 -10.69
N GLY A 87 0.00 18.66 -10.98
CA GLY A 87 -0.72 19.62 -11.83
C GLY A 87 -1.93 20.32 -11.20
N HIS A 88 -2.36 19.90 -10.01
CA HIS A 88 -3.51 20.43 -9.29
C HIS A 88 -3.15 20.76 -7.83
N ARG A 89 -2.12 21.59 -7.66
CA ARG A 89 -1.61 22.01 -6.35
C ARG A 89 -2.35 23.24 -5.82
N PHE A 90 -2.54 23.29 -4.50
CA PHE A 90 -3.10 24.47 -3.83
C PHE A 90 -2.08 25.60 -3.66
N TYR A 91 -0.79 25.27 -3.66
CA TYR A 91 0.30 26.23 -3.49
C TYR A 91 1.19 26.34 -4.74
N ALA A 92 1.78 27.53 -4.91
CA ALA A 92 2.74 27.80 -5.97
C ALA A 92 4.11 27.12 -5.71
N GLY A 93 4.91 27.02 -6.78
CA GLY A 93 6.31 26.58 -6.69
C GLY A 93 6.49 25.06 -6.53
N CYS A 94 5.51 24.26 -6.94
CA CYS A 94 5.51 22.80 -6.76
C CYS A 94 6.06 22.04 -7.97
N GLN A 95 6.59 22.72 -8.99
CA GLN A 95 7.00 22.08 -10.26
C GLN A 95 8.05 20.97 -10.04
N ASN A 96 9.01 21.17 -9.15
CA ASN A 96 10.02 20.16 -8.84
C ASN A 96 9.45 18.98 -8.07
N VAL A 97 8.46 19.22 -7.19
CA VAL A 97 7.75 18.15 -6.46
C VAL A 97 6.89 17.36 -7.43
N ASP A 98 6.20 18.03 -8.35
CA ASP A 98 5.42 17.40 -9.42
C ASP A 98 6.29 16.49 -10.29
N THR A 99 7.50 16.90 -10.64
CA THR A 99 8.46 16.04 -11.35
C THR A 99 8.78 14.78 -10.55
N VAL A 100 9.13 14.92 -9.26
CA VAL A 100 9.49 13.78 -8.41
C VAL A 100 8.30 12.83 -8.21
N GLU A 101 7.11 13.36 -7.93
CA GLU A 101 5.90 12.56 -7.73
C GLU A 101 5.48 11.85 -9.03
N SER A 102 5.63 12.53 -10.18
CA SER A 102 5.35 11.93 -11.50
C SER A 102 6.28 10.75 -11.81
N VAL A 103 7.59 10.91 -11.57
CA VAL A 103 8.58 9.84 -11.78
C VAL A 103 8.33 8.67 -10.83
N ALA A 104 7.99 8.94 -9.57
CA ALA A 104 7.65 7.89 -8.61
C ALA A 104 6.41 7.09 -9.05
N ALA A 105 5.35 7.79 -9.49
CA ALA A 105 4.14 7.14 -9.99
C ALA A 105 4.37 6.40 -11.32
N GLU A 106 5.23 6.92 -12.19
CA GLU A 106 5.67 6.24 -13.42
C GLU A 106 6.36 4.92 -13.10
N HIS A 107 7.40 4.94 -12.27
CA HIS A 107 8.12 3.72 -11.91
C HIS A 107 7.25 2.70 -11.17
N ALA A 108 6.32 3.15 -10.31
CA ALA A 108 5.35 2.26 -9.67
C ALA A 108 4.44 1.57 -10.70
N ARG A 109 3.94 2.30 -11.71
CA ARG A 109 3.16 1.71 -12.80
C ARG A 109 3.98 0.72 -13.62
N GLU A 110 5.20 1.09 -14.00
CA GLU A 110 6.09 0.25 -14.81
C GLU A 110 6.48 -1.06 -14.11
N VAL A 111 6.88 -0.99 -12.83
CA VAL A 111 7.35 -2.17 -12.10
C VAL A 111 6.22 -3.18 -11.87
N PHE A 112 5.02 -2.70 -11.58
CA PHE A 112 3.87 -3.54 -11.31
C PHE A 112 3.01 -3.86 -12.54
N ASP A 113 3.25 -3.21 -13.68
CA ASP A 113 2.34 -3.24 -14.85
C ASP A 113 0.92 -2.77 -14.48
N ALA A 114 0.85 -1.72 -13.67
CA ALA A 114 -0.41 -1.15 -13.20
C ALA A 114 -0.84 0.07 -14.04
N PRO A 115 -2.14 0.25 -14.33
CA PRO A 115 -2.60 1.39 -15.12
C PRO A 115 -2.45 2.73 -14.39
N TYR A 116 -2.53 2.71 -13.05
CA TYR A 116 -2.49 3.88 -12.19
C TYR A 116 -1.63 3.59 -10.95
N ALA A 117 -1.00 4.63 -10.40
CA ALA A 117 -0.30 4.57 -9.11
C ALA A 117 -0.51 5.88 -8.35
N TYR A 118 -0.74 5.75 -7.04
CA TYR A 118 -0.83 6.87 -6.12
C TYR A 118 0.22 6.71 -5.02
N VAL A 119 1.13 7.67 -4.92
CA VAL A 119 2.40 7.53 -4.17
C VAL A 119 2.52 8.48 -2.97
N GLN A 120 1.42 9.12 -2.55
CA GLN A 120 1.41 10.01 -1.39
C GLN A 120 1.18 9.35 -0.02
N PRO A 121 0.59 8.14 0.13
CA PRO A 121 0.47 7.54 1.46
C PRO A 121 1.84 7.39 2.15
N HIS A 122 1.90 7.76 3.43
CA HIS A 122 3.12 7.80 4.24
C HIS A 122 3.57 6.41 4.71
N SER A 123 2.65 5.45 4.80
CA SER A 123 2.88 4.09 5.31
C SER A 123 1.83 3.10 4.79
N GLY A 124 1.98 1.81 5.12
CA GLY A 124 0.98 0.79 4.78
C GLY A 124 -0.37 0.96 5.52
N ILE A 125 -0.37 1.61 6.69
CA ILE A 125 -1.61 1.80 7.46
C ILE A 125 -2.51 2.84 6.78
N ASP A 126 -1.96 4.00 6.46
CA ASP A 126 -2.70 5.06 5.79
C ASP A 126 -2.93 4.76 4.31
N ALA A 127 -2.07 3.99 3.64
CA ALA A 127 -2.36 3.47 2.30
C ALA A 127 -3.66 2.64 2.29
N ASN A 128 -3.82 1.73 3.25
CA ASN A 128 -5.06 0.97 3.41
C ASN A 128 -6.27 1.87 3.68
N LEU A 129 -6.11 2.90 4.52
CA LEU A 129 -7.20 3.86 4.80
C LEU A 129 -7.58 4.69 3.58
N VAL A 130 -6.60 5.14 2.79
CA VAL A 130 -6.83 5.86 1.54
C VAL A 130 -7.56 4.96 0.55
N ALA A 131 -7.14 3.70 0.39
CA ALA A 131 -7.82 2.71 -0.46
C ALA A 131 -9.28 2.51 -0.01
N TYR A 132 -9.52 2.29 1.29
CA TYR A 132 -10.86 2.19 1.85
C TYR A 132 -11.73 3.41 1.55
N TRP A 133 -11.20 4.62 1.74
CA TRP A 133 -11.93 5.85 1.44
C TRP A 133 -12.18 6.04 -0.05
N ALA A 134 -11.24 5.64 -0.92
CA ALA A 134 -11.45 5.67 -2.37
C ALA A 134 -12.58 4.72 -2.81
N ILE A 135 -12.64 3.52 -2.21
CA ILE A 135 -13.72 2.56 -2.44
C ILE A 135 -15.06 3.11 -1.94
N LEU A 136 -15.09 3.67 -0.71
CA LEU A 136 -16.29 4.29 -0.15
C LEU A 136 -16.77 5.48 -1.00
N ALA A 137 -15.86 6.35 -1.44
CA ALA A 137 -16.18 7.47 -2.30
C ALA A 137 -16.83 6.99 -3.62
N THR A 138 -16.27 5.94 -4.22
CA THR A 138 -16.75 5.42 -5.51
C THR A 138 -18.05 4.62 -5.38
N ARG A 139 -18.16 3.77 -4.36
CA ARG A 139 -19.22 2.76 -4.23
C ARG A 139 -20.39 3.21 -3.35
N VAL A 140 -20.20 4.24 -2.53
CA VAL A 140 -21.19 4.72 -1.57
C VAL A 140 -21.50 6.19 -1.81
N GLU A 141 -20.49 7.06 -1.80
CA GLU A 141 -20.69 8.51 -1.91
C GLU A 141 -21.23 8.91 -3.28
N ALA A 142 -20.54 8.56 -4.37
CA ALA A 142 -20.94 8.95 -5.72
C ALA A 142 -22.38 8.51 -6.08
N PRO A 143 -22.81 7.25 -5.80
CA PRO A 143 -24.21 6.85 -5.98
C PRO A 143 -25.17 7.66 -5.10
N SER A 144 -24.80 7.95 -3.85
CA SER A 144 -25.63 8.75 -2.95
C SER A 144 -25.77 10.20 -3.37
N LEU A 145 -24.73 10.79 -3.97
CA LEU A 145 -24.82 12.12 -4.58
C LEU A 145 -25.75 12.10 -5.79
N ALA A 146 -25.63 11.08 -6.65
CA ALA A 146 -26.51 10.90 -7.80
C ALA A 146 -27.99 10.74 -7.39
N ASP A 147 -28.27 9.93 -6.37
CA ASP A 147 -29.62 9.73 -5.82
C ASP A 147 -30.21 11.04 -5.27
N ALA A 148 -29.37 11.91 -4.72
CA ALA A 148 -29.74 13.23 -4.20
C ALA A 148 -29.78 14.33 -5.28
N GLY A 149 -29.39 14.03 -6.53
CA GLY A 149 -29.24 15.03 -7.59
C GLY A 149 -28.13 16.06 -7.33
N ALA A 150 -27.17 15.75 -6.46
CA ALA A 150 -26.06 16.61 -6.07
C ALA A 150 -24.79 16.31 -6.91
N ARG A 151 -23.96 17.33 -7.16
CA ARG A 151 -22.66 17.14 -7.84
C ARG A 151 -21.52 17.00 -6.84
N HIS A 152 -21.60 17.74 -5.75
CA HIS A 152 -20.62 17.74 -4.67
C HIS A 152 -21.31 17.53 -3.32
N VAL A 153 -20.56 17.02 -2.34
CA VAL A 153 -21.05 16.83 -0.96
C VAL A 153 -21.56 18.14 -0.36
N ASN A 154 -20.95 19.29 -0.72
CA ASN A 154 -21.38 20.61 -0.28
C ASN A 154 -22.75 21.05 -0.82
N ASP A 155 -23.27 20.37 -1.84
CA ASP A 155 -24.59 20.65 -2.40
C ASP A 155 -25.71 19.91 -1.64
N LEU A 156 -25.37 18.99 -0.74
CA LEU A 156 -26.33 18.22 0.03
C LEU A 156 -27.01 19.07 1.11
N SER A 157 -28.29 18.77 1.37
CA SER A 157 -28.94 19.25 2.59
C SER A 157 -28.28 18.63 3.82
N GLU A 158 -28.38 19.28 4.99
CA GLU A 158 -27.89 18.70 6.25
C GLU A 158 -28.47 17.31 6.54
N ALA A 159 -29.73 17.10 6.16
CA ALA A 159 -30.40 15.80 6.32
C ALA A 159 -29.77 14.73 5.42
N ASP A 160 -29.47 15.06 4.16
CA ASP A 160 -28.87 14.12 3.22
C ASP A 160 -27.39 13.88 3.51
N TRP A 161 -26.68 14.92 3.97
CA TRP A 161 -25.32 14.76 4.49
C TRP A 161 -25.29 13.83 5.71
N HIS A 162 -26.21 13.99 6.65
CA HIS A 162 -26.32 13.09 7.80
C HIS A 162 -26.55 11.64 7.36
N LYS A 163 -27.47 11.40 6.41
CA LYS A 163 -27.70 10.06 5.84
C LYS A 163 -26.44 9.50 5.19
N LEU A 164 -25.73 10.30 4.38
CA LEU A 164 -24.51 9.88 3.72
C LEU A 164 -23.42 9.51 4.73
N ARG A 165 -23.18 10.32 5.77
CA ARG A 165 -22.20 9.99 6.83
C ARG A 165 -22.51 8.67 7.53
N ILE A 166 -23.79 8.42 7.83
CA ILE A 166 -24.21 7.14 8.41
C ILE A 166 -23.98 5.98 7.43
N LYS A 167 -24.24 6.18 6.14
CA LYS A 167 -24.03 5.17 5.10
C LYS A 167 -22.54 4.89 4.85
N LEU A 168 -21.67 5.89 4.92
CA LEU A 168 -20.22 5.72 4.84
C LEU A 168 -19.67 4.91 6.02
N GLY A 169 -20.23 5.12 7.21
CA GLY A 169 -19.91 4.33 8.40
C GLY A 169 -20.53 2.93 8.37
N ASN A 170 -19.82 1.94 8.93
CA ASN A 170 -20.30 0.57 9.09
C ASN A 170 -20.57 -0.21 7.79
N GLN A 171 -19.95 0.17 6.68
CA GLN A 171 -19.89 -0.71 5.51
C GLN A 171 -19.22 -2.04 5.88
N ARG A 172 -19.49 -3.08 5.09
CA ARG A 172 -19.05 -4.44 5.45
C ARG A 172 -17.65 -4.72 4.91
N LEU A 173 -16.75 -5.17 5.77
CA LEU A 173 -15.39 -5.54 5.41
C LEU A 173 -15.10 -6.98 5.82
N LEU A 174 -14.56 -7.77 4.90
CA LEU A 174 -14.13 -9.15 5.16
C LEU A 174 -12.63 -9.25 4.86
N GLY A 175 -11.84 -9.61 5.88
CA GLY A 175 -10.37 -9.72 5.77
C GLY A 175 -9.83 -10.94 6.48
N MET A 176 -8.55 -11.25 6.29
CA MET A 176 -7.90 -12.37 6.97
C MET A 176 -7.79 -12.08 8.48
N SER A 177 -8.09 -13.07 9.32
CA SER A 177 -8.00 -12.93 10.76
C SER A 177 -6.54 -12.79 11.23
N LEU A 178 -6.32 -12.04 12.30
CA LEU A 178 -4.97 -11.77 12.83
C LEU A 178 -4.26 -13.06 13.29
N ASP A 179 -5.01 -14.00 13.87
CA ASP A 179 -4.53 -15.31 14.31
C ASP A 179 -4.21 -16.27 13.15
N ALA A 180 -4.80 -16.06 11.98
CA ALA A 180 -4.46 -16.80 10.76
C ALA A 180 -3.30 -16.16 9.98
N GLY A 181 -2.81 -14.98 10.40
CA GLY A 181 -1.71 -14.28 9.75
C GLY A 181 -2.09 -12.99 9.03
N GLY A 182 -3.34 -12.52 9.16
CA GLY A 182 -3.78 -11.21 8.67
C GLY A 182 -3.10 -10.02 9.37
N HIS A 183 -3.46 -8.80 8.98
CA HIS A 183 -2.90 -7.58 9.55
C HIS A 183 -3.94 -6.77 10.33
N LEU A 184 -3.49 -5.89 11.23
CA LEU A 184 -4.35 -5.06 12.09
C LEU A 184 -5.35 -4.20 11.28
N THR A 185 -4.98 -3.79 10.06
CA THR A 185 -5.82 -2.95 9.20
C THR A 185 -6.88 -3.74 8.42
N HIS A 186 -6.86 -5.08 8.46
CA HIS A 186 -7.79 -5.95 7.72
C HIS A 186 -9.08 -6.25 8.49
N GLY A 187 -9.36 -5.45 9.52
CA GLY A 187 -10.51 -5.65 10.41
C GLY A 187 -10.12 -6.27 11.74
N PHE A 188 -9.17 -5.67 12.47
CA PHE A 188 -8.99 -5.91 13.89
C PHE A 188 -9.72 -4.83 14.70
N ARG A 189 -10.67 -5.21 15.57
CA ARG A 189 -11.60 -4.27 16.26
C ARG A 189 -10.91 -3.08 16.97
N PRO A 190 -9.75 -3.24 17.63
CA PRO A 190 -9.04 -2.10 18.23
C PRO A 190 -8.47 -1.09 17.22
N ASN A 191 -8.14 -1.53 16.00
CA ASN A 191 -7.62 -0.69 14.94
C ASN A 191 -8.70 0.28 14.41
N ILE A 192 -8.27 1.41 13.83
CA ILE A 192 -9.18 2.40 13.24
C ILE A 192 -10.05 1.79 12.13
N SER A 193 -9.52 0.92 11.26
CA SER A 193 -10.33 0.29 10.21
C SER A 193 -11.40 -0.63 10.81
N GLY A 194 -11.09 -1.33 11.91
CA GLY A 194 -12.06 -2.15 12.63
C GLY A 194 -13.17 -1.37 13.33
N LYS A 195 -12.99 -0.05 13.52
CA LYS A 195 -14.03 0.87 14.01
C LYS A 195 -14.82 1.53 12.89
N MET A 196 -14.26 1.61 11.67
CA MET A 196 -14.91 2.19 10.49
C MET A 196 -15.95 1.24 9.87
N PHE A 197 -15.68 -0.07 9.93
CA PHE A 197 -16.45 -1.08 9.20
C PHE A 197 -17.17 -2.05 10.14
N HIS A 198 -18.33 -2.56 9.71
CA HIS A 198 -18.85 -3.81 10.25
C HIS A 198 -18.02 -4.94 9.66
N GLN A 199 -17.20 -5.57 10.49
CA GLN A 199 -16.17 -6.50 10.01
C GLN A 199 -16.43 -7.94 10.41
N ARG A 200 -16.02 -8.86 9.54
CA ARG A 200 -15.82 -10.28 9.83
C ARG A 200 -14.47 -10.72 9.28
N SER A 201 -14.03 -11.91 9.67
CA SER A 201 -12.77 -12.46 9.20
C SER A 201 -12.95 -13.84 8.59
N TYR A 202 -12.10 -14.15 7.61
CA TYR A 202 -11.83 -15.51 7.18
C TYR A 202 -10.46 -15.95 7.70
N GLY A 203 -10.20 -17.25 7.68
CA GLY A 203 -8.96 -17.83 8.17
C GLY A 203 -8.45 -18.95 7.27
N THR A 204 -7.64 -19.81 7.85
CA THR A 204 -7.12 -21.01 7.21
C THR A 204 -7.85 -22.25 7.71
N ASN A 205 -7.80 -23.32 6.92
CA ASN A 205 -8.17 -24.64 7.39
C ASN A 205 -7.13 -25.09 8.45
N PRO A 206 -7.55 -25.47 9.67
CA PRO A 206 -6.64 -25.74 10.78
C PRO A 206 -5.80 -27.01 10.59
N ASP A 207 -6.26 -27.96 9.77
CA ASP A 207 -5.53 -29.22 9.53
C ASP A 207 -4.43 -29.03 8.47
N THR A 208 -4.67 -28.19 7.47
CA THR A 208 -3.74 -27.99 6.34
C THR A 208 -2.90 -26.70 6.45
N GLY A 209 -3.38 -25.73 7.23
CA GLY A 209 -2.82 -24.38 7.27
C GLY A 209 -3.00 -23.58 5.97
N LEU A 210 -3.83 -24.04 5.03
CA LEU A 210 -4.11 -23.36 3.76
C LEU A 210 -5.35 -22.49 3.86
N LEU A 211 -5.46 -21.45 3.03
CA LEU A 211 -6.71 -20.71 2.86
C LEU A 211 -7.80 -21.67 2.36
N ASP A 212 -8.95 -21.64 3.02
CA ASP A 212 -10.13 -22.38 2.63
C ASP A 212 -11.03 -21.48 1.78
N TYR A 213 -10.83 -21.51 0.47
CA TYR A 213 -11.56 -20.65 -0.46
C TYR A 213 -13.07 -20.91 -0.47
N ASP A 214 -13.51 -22.13 -0.17
CA ASP A 214 -14.93 -22.45 -0.06
C ASP A 214 -15.54 -21.81 1.20
N ALA A 215 -14.82 -21.84 2.32
CA ALA A 215 -15.21 -21.13 3.52
C ALA A 215 -15.20 -19.61 3.33
N VAL A 216 -14.20 -19.06 2.61
CA VAL A 216 -14.17 -17.63 2.24
C VAL A 216 -15.39 -17.28 1.38
N ALA A 217 -15.71 -18.08 0.38
CA ALA A 217 -16.88 -17.87 -0.48
C ALA A 217 -18.21 -17.94 0.29
N ALA A 218 -18.36 -18.92 1.18
CA ALA A 218 -19.54 -19.05 2.04
C ALA A 218 -19.69 -17.83 2.96
N ALA A 219 -18.61 -17.39 3.60
CA ALA A 219 -18.59 -16.21 4.44
C ALA A 219 -18.93 -14.94 3.65
N ALA A 220 -18.39 -14.79 2.42
CA ALA A 220 -18.69 -13.67 1.55
C ALA A 220 -20.18 -13.64 1.13
N ARG A 221 -20.78 -14.80 0.79
CA ARG A 221 -22.21 -14.89 0.44
C ARG A 221 -23.13 -14.51 1.59
N GLU A 222 -22.82 -14.99 2.79
CA GLU A 222 -23.61 -14.68 4.00
C GLU A 222 -23.43 -13.22 4.39
N PHE A 223 -22.18 -12.76 4.45
CA PHE A 223 -21.84 -11.46 4.99
C PHE A 223 -22.00 -10.32 4.00
N LYS A 224 -21.93 -10.57 2.69
CA LYS A 224 -22.02 -9.58 1.62
C LYS A 224 -21.13 -8.35 1.87
N PRO A 225 -19.80 -8.54 1.95
CA PRO A 225 -18.89 -7.43 2.18
C PRO A 225 -18.95 -6.42 1.02
N LEU A 226 -18.77 -5.14 1.33
CA LEU A 226 -18.43 -4.14 0.31
C LEU A 226 -16.97 -4.32 -0.13
N ILE A 227 -16.09 -4.69 0.80
CA ILE A 227 -14.65 -4.86 0.59
C ILE A 227 -14.22 -6.24 1.05
N LEU A 228 -13.63 -7.02 0.14
CA LEU A 228 -12.90 -8.25 0.45
C LEU A 228 -11.41 -7.92 0.40
N VAL A 229 -10.73 -7.99 1.54
CA VAL A 229 -9.28 -7.74 1.63
C VAL A 229 -8.54 -9.06 1.52
N ALA A 230 -7.61 -9.15 0.57
CA ALA A 230 -6.69 -10.27 0.40
C ALA A 230 -5.25 -9.80 0.67
N GLY A 231 -4.66 -10.27 1.76
CA GLY A 231 -3.33 -9.83 2.19
C GLY A 231 -3.00 -10.39 3.56
N TYR A 232 -1.72 -10.38 3.91
CA TYR A 232 -1.25 -10.98 5.15
C TYR A 232 0.06 -10.36 5.64
N SER A 233 0.32 -10.56 6.92
CA SER A 233 1.62 -10.34 7.54
C SER A 233 2.39 -11.64 7.80
N ALA A 234 1.68 -12.73 8.11
CA ALA A 234 2.28 -13.98 8.54
C ALA A 234 1.58 -15.21 7.94
N TYR A 235 1.60 -15.32 6.62
CA TYR A 235 1.06 -16.47 5.89
C TYR A 235 2.10 -17.03 4.90
N PRO A 236 2.64 -18.24 5.11
CA PRO A 236 3.81 -18.73 4.36
C PRO A 236 3.44 -19.45 3.06
N ARG A 237 2.30 -19.14 2.45
CA ARG A 237 1.78 -19.79 1.25
C ARG A 237 1.33 -18.74 0.24
N ARG A 238 1.16 -19.16 -1.00
CA ARG A 238 0.70 -18.30 -2.09
C ARG A 238 -0.83 -18.22 -2.06
N ILE A 239 -1.37 -17.06 -2.40
CA ILE A 239 -2.80 -16.82 -2.52
C ILE A 239 -3.18 -16.94 -4.00
N ASP A 240 -4.28 -17.60 -4.27
CA ASP A 240 -4.94 -17.60 -5.58
C ASP A 240 -5.83 -16.35 -5.67
N PHE A 241 -5.29 -15.27 -6.22
CA PHE A 241 -6.00 -14.00 -6.36
C PHE A 241 -7.08 -14.05 -7.44
N ALA A 242 -6.94 -14.91 -8.46
CA ALA A 242 -8.01 -15.16 -9.42
C ALA A 242 -9.24 -15.73 -8.71
N LYS A 243 -9.04 -16.70 -7.81
CA LYS A 243 -10.13 -17.26 -7.00
C LYS A 243 -10.74 -16.24 -6.04
N MET A 244 -9.91 -15.42 -5.39
CA MET A 244 -10.39 -14.32 -4.55
C MET A 244 -11.22 -13.31 -5.36
N ARG A 245 -10.85 -13.06 -6.61
CA ARG A 245 -11.58 -12.19 -7.52
C ARG A 245 -12.93 -12.78 -7.91
N GLU A 246 -12.99 -14.07 -8.25
CA GLU A 246 -14.27 -14.78 -8.49
C GLU A 246 -15.23 -14.62 -7.30
N ILE A 247 -14.73 -14.80 -6.07
CA ILE A 247 -15.54 -14.68 -4.85
C ILE A 247 -16.05 -13.24 -4.67
N ALA A 248 -15.18 -12.25 -4.89
CA ALA A 248 -15.56 -10.84 -4.78
C ALA A 248 -16.64 -10.47 -5.79
N ASP A 249 -16.46 -10.86 -7.06
CA ASP A 249 -17.39 -10.58 -8.15
C ASP A 249 -18.75 -11.25 -7.92
N GLU A 250 -18.77 -12.49 -7.41
CA GLU A 250 -20.00 -13.23 -7.11
C GLU A 250 -20.94 -12.46 -6.17
N VAL A 251 -20.37 -11.77 -5.17
CA VAL A 251 -21.14 -11.04 -4.15
C VAL A 251 -21.18 -9.53 -4.38
N GLY A 252 -20.55 -9.04 -5.45
CA GLY A 252 -20.46 -7.61 -5.79
C GLY A 252 -19.52 -6.80 -4.90
N ALA A 253 -18.56 -7.45 -4.24
CA ALA A 253 -17.55 -6.82 -3.41
C ALA A 253 -16.39 -6.25 -4.24
N THR A 254 -15.69 -5.27 -3.68
CA THR A 254 -14.40 -4.81 -4.20
C THR A 254 -13.30 -5.68 -3.61
N LEU A 255 -12.59 -6.43 -4.45
CA LEU A 255 -11.34 -7.09 -4.06
C LEU A 255 -10.23 -6.05 -3.92
N MET A 256 -9.71 -5.88 -2.71
CA MET A 256 -8.54 -5.07 -2.41
C MET A 256 -7.39 -5.98 -1.97
N VAL A 257 -6.20 -5.82 -2.56
CA VAL A 257 -5.02 -6.61 -2.18
C VAL A 257 -4.03 -5.77 -1.37
N ASP A 258 -3.73 -6.24 -0.16
CA ASP A 258 -2.62 -5.71 0.64
C ASP A 258 -1.39 -6.59 0.44
N MET A 259 -0.50 -6.15 -0.45
CA MET A 259 0.73 -6.87 -0.78
C MET A 259 1.97 -6.43 0.01
N ALA A 260 1.82 -5.77 1.16
CA ALA A 260 2.95 -5.19 1.90
C ALA A 260 4.13 -6.16 2.13
N HIS A 261 3.86 -7.43 2.45
CA HIS A 261 4.90 -8.43 2.71
C HIS A 261 5.51 -9.08 1.45
N PHE A 262 4.83 -9.01 0.31
CA PHE A 262 5.22 -9.74 -0.89
C PHE A 262 5.31 -8.87 -2.16
N ALA A 263 5.19 -7.55 -2.04
CA ALA A 263 5.31 -6.60 -3.15
C ALA A 263 6.63 -6.77 -3.93
N GLY A 264 7.74 -7.04 -3.24
CA GLY A 264 9.03 -7.33 -3.89
C GLY A 264 9.01 -8.59 -4.75
N LEU A 265 8.22 -9.61 -4.38
CA LEU A 265 8.04 -10.84 -5.17
C LEU A 265 7.15 -10.59 -6.39
N VAL A 266 6.15 -9.72 -6.27
CA VAL A 266 5.32 -9.27 -7.42
C VAL A 266 6.17 -8.44 -8.39
N ALA A 267 6.91 -7.46 -7.88
CA ALA A 267 7.83 -6.63 -8.68
C ALA A 267 8.90 -7.47 -9.37
N GLY A 268 9.46 -8.46 -8.67
CA GLY A 268 10.44 -9.42 -9.21
C GLY A 268 9.85 -10.49 -10.13
N LYS A 269 8.54 -10.44 -10.44
CA LYS A 269 7.82 -11.39 -11.30
C LYS A 269 7.93 -12.85 -10.85
N VAL A 270 8.03 -13.06 -9.53
CA VAL A 270 8.04 -14.40 -8.91
C VAL A 270 6.61 -14.95 -8.78
N LEU A 271 5.66 -14.08 -8.45
CA LEU A 271 4.24 -14.41 -8.42
C LEU A 271 3.64 -14.12 -9.80
N THR A 272 3.01 -15.12 -10.42
CA THR A 272 2.52 -15.05 -11.81
C THR A 272 1.16 -15.74 -11.94
N GLY A 273 0.43 -15.46 -13.03
CA GLY A 273 -0.84 -16.13 -13.33
C GLY A 273 -1.91 -15.83 -12.27
N ALA A 274 -2.44 -16.88 -11.63
CA ALA A 274 -3.44 -16.73 -10.57
C ALA A 274 -2.87 -16.12 -9.27
N GLU A 275 -1.54 -16.16 -9.10
CA GLU A 275 -0.84 -15.69 -7.91
C GLU A 275 -0.35 -14.24 -8.03
N ASP A 276 -0.41 -13.65 -9.23
CA ASP A 276 -0.12 -12.23 -9.43
C ASP A 276 -1.36 -11.40 -9.07
N PRO A 277 -1.32 -10.54 -8.03
CA PRO A 277 -2.50 -9.79 -7.62
C PRO A 277 -2.90 -8.69 -8.60
N VAL A 278 -1.97 -8.12 -9.37
CA VAL A 278 -2.20 -6.92 -10.19
C VAL A 278 -3.34 -7.10 -11.21
N PRO A 279 -3.41 -8.19 -12.00
CA PRO A 279 -4.49 -8.38 -12.95
C PRO A 279 -5.85 -8.73 -12.32
N HIS A 280 -5.88 -9.15 -11.04
CA HIS A 280 -7.10 -9.66 -10.38
C HIS A 280 -7.69 -8.67 -9.39
N ALA A 281 -6.88 -7.86 -8.72
CA ALA A 281 -7.32 -6.87 -7.74
C ALA A 281 -8.10 -5.71 -8.40
N HIS A 282 -9.03 -5.11 -7.67
CA HIS A 282 -9.59 -3.82 -8.05
C HIS A 282 -8.75 -2.65 -7.51
N VAL A 283 -8.10 -2.87 -6.35
CA VAL A 283 -7.24 -1.93 -5.63
C VAL A 283 -6.06 -2.67 -5.04
#